data_AF-X1NW40-F1
#
_entry.id   AF-X1NW40-F1
#
_cell.length_a   1.000
_cell.length_b   1.000
_cell.length_c   1.000
_cell.angle_alpha   90.00
_cell.angle_beta   90.00
_cell.angle_gamma   90.00
#
_symmetry.space_group_name_H-M   'P 1'
#
loop_
_entity.id
_entity.type
_entity.pdbx_description
1 polymer ?
#
loop_
_entity_poly.entity_id
_entity_poly.type
_entity_poly.pdbx_seq_one_letter_code
_entity_poly.pdbx_strand_id
1 'polypeptide(L)'
;ACCTYVGTTSTYRTRVYANEEVMKCDLKIAIGSVVPHPGAGFGGGGKIILPGVVSFATIDWNHMMAAKGRQEHRDKPIAGMGIFDNNPIRYDIDEAANLVGLDVLINCVVNMWGETVAIFTGAMKPAH
;
A
#
# COMPACT_ATOMS: atom_id res chain seq x y z
N ALA A 1 2.28 -13.77 16.21
CA ALA A 1 2.03 -12.32 16.31
C ALA A 1 0.56 -12.09 16.01
N CYS A 2 -0.19 -11.45 16.91
CA CYS A 2 -1.64 -11.34 16.80
C CYS A 2 -2.02 -10.32 15.72
N CYS A 3 -2.69 -10.79 14.67
CA CYS A 3 -3.27 -9.94 13.63
C CYS A 3 -4.78 -10.15 13.60
N THR A 4 -5.54 -9.07 13.41
CA THR A 4 -7.00 -9.06 13.38
C THR A 4 -7.49 -9.04 11.93
N TYR A 5 -8.48 -9.86 11.62
CA TYR A 5 -9.13 -9.83 10.30
C TYR A 5 -9.97 -8.55 10.17
N VAL A 6 -9.70 -7.77 9.12
CA VAL A 6 -10.39 -6.47 8.88
C VAL A 6 -11.24 -6.46 7.61
N GLY A 7 -11.10 -7.46 6.75
CA GLY A 7 -11.89 -7.58 5.53
C GLY A 7 -11.16 -8.28 4.41
N THR A 8 -11.78 -8.24 3.23
CA THR A 8 -11.22 -8.81 2.00
C THR A 8 -11.29 -7.76 0.90
N THR A 9 -10.17 -7.52 0.22
CA THR A 9 -10.09 -6.58 -0.90
C THR A 9 -10.94 -7.05 -2.09
N SER A 10 -11.43 -6.13 -2.90
CA SER A 10 -12.14 -6.45 -4.15
C SER A 10 -11.19 -6.84 -5.27
N THR A 11 -10.02 -6.22 -5.35
CA THR A 11 -9.10 -6.35 -6.49
C THR A 11 -8.48 -7.74 -6.56
N TYR A 12 -7.77 -8.19 -5.52
CA TYR A 12 -7.13 -9.52 -5.50
C TYR A 12 -7.78 -10.53 -4.56
N ARG A 13 -8.93 -10.19 -3.95
CA ARG A 13 -9.56 -11.02 -2.92
C ARG A 13 -8.61 -11.34 -1.76
N THR A 14 -7.73 -10.38 -1.45
CA THR A 14 -6.74 -10.47 -0.39
C THR A 14 -7.45 -10.41 0.95
N ARG A 15 -7.35 -11.48 1.75
CA ARG A 15 -7.82 -11.46 3.14
C ARG A 15 -6.84 -10.63 3.97
N VAL A 16 -7.30 -9.50 4.47
CA VAL A 16 -6.47 -8.53 5.19
C VAL A 16 -6.52 -8.85 6.67
N TYR A 17 -5.36 -9.21 7.21
CA TYR A 17 -5.13 -9.36 8.64
C TYR A 17 -4.12 -8.30 9.06
N ALA A 18 -4.57 -7.30 9.82
CA ALA A 18 -3.73 -6.17 10.24
C ALA A 18 -3.20 -6.38 11.67
N ASN A 19 -2.06 -5.76 11.98
CA ASN A 19 -1.47 -5.79 13.31
C ASN A 19 -2.49 -5.32 14.36
N GLU A 20 -2.69 -6.12 15.40
CA GLU A 20 -3.71 -5.85 16.41
C GLU A 20 -3.50 -4.52 17.15
N GLU A 21 -2.24 -4.11 17.38
CA GLU A 21 -1.93 -2.83 18.04
C GLU A 21 -2.36 -1.64 17.18
N VAL A 22 -2.23 -1.73 15.85
CA VAL A 22 -2.74 -0.70 14.93
C VAL A 22 -4.27 -0.65 15.00
N MET A 23 -4.93 -1.81 15.07
CA MET A 23 -6.39 -1.88 15.11
C MET A 23 -7.00 -1.41 16.42
N LYS A 24 -6.25 -1.42 17.52
CA LYS A 24 -6.67 -0.86 18.82
C LYS A 24 -6.65 0.67 18.85
N CYS A 25 -5.97 1.32 17.91
CA CYS A 25 -5.85 2.78 17.88
C CYS A 25 -7.12 3.44 17.32
N ASP A 26 -7.59 4.48 18.02
CA ASP A 26 -8.71 5.34 17.58
C ASP A 26 -8.32 6.21 16.37
N LEU A 27 -7.04 6.55 16.25
CA LEU A 27 -6.47 7.34 15.15
C LEU A 27 -5.25 6.64 14.56
N LYS A 28 -5.23 6.47 13.25
CA LYS A 28 -4.16 5.79 12.51
C LYS A 28 -3.51 6.78 11.54
N ILE A 29 -2.24 7.10 11.80
CA ILE A 29 -1.44 8.02 11.00
C ILE A 29 -0.32 7.23 10.34
N ALA A 30 -0.21 7.32 9.02
CA ALA A 30 0.87 6.72 8.25
C ALA A 30 1.89 7.80 7.88
N ILE A 31 3.15 7.59 8.24
CA ILE A 31 4.26 8.47 7.90
C ILE A 31 5.26 7.68 7.06
N GLY A 32 5.62 8.20 5.89
CA GLY A 32 6.56 7.52 5.02
C GLY A 32 7.07 8.41 3.89
N SER A 33 7.84 7.80 2.99
CA SER A 33 8.40 8.47 1.83
C SER A 33 7.87 7.88 0.52
N VAL A 34 7.75 8.72 -0.51
CA VAL A 34 7.37 8.32 -1.86
C VAL A 34 8.63 8.24 -2.73
N VAL A 35 8.92 7.03 -3.21
CA VAL A 35 10.03 6.75 -4.15
C VAL A 35 9.52 5.82 -5.26
N PRO A 36 10.08 5.84 -6.48
CA PRO A 36 9.72 4.86 -7.52
C PRO A 36 9.86 3.42 -7.02
N HIS A 37 8.90 2.56 -7.38
CA HIS A 37 8.89 1.17 -6.95
C HIS A 37 8.62 0.21 -8.12
N PRO A 38 9.36 -0.91 -8.26
CA PRO A 38 9.31 -1.78 -9.46
C PRO A 38 7.99 -2.50 -9.71
N GLY A 39 7.03 -2.49 -8.78
CA GLY A 39 5.72 -3.12 -8.94
C GLY A 39 4.56 -2.13 -8.81
N ALA A 40 4.35 -1.64 -7.60
CA ALA A 40 3.25 -0.74 -7.22
C ALA A 40 3.35 0.73 -7.73
N GLY A 41 4.17 1.02 -8.75
CA GLY A 41 4.43 2.38 -9.24
C GLY A 41 5.40 3.15 -8.35
N PHE A 42 4.95 3.40 -7.12
CA PHE A 42 5.64 4.19 -6.11
C PHE A 42 5.63 3.49 -4.73
N GLY A 43 6.39 4.02 -3.78
CA GLY A 43 6.30 3.73 -2.35
C GLY A 43 5.05 4.36 -1.73
N GLY A 44 5.15 4.80 -0.47
CA GLY A 44 4.15 5.64 0.21
C GLY A 44 2.70 5.14 0.25
N GLY A 45 1.83 6.01 0.78
CA GLY A 45 0.38 5.78 0.86
C GLY A 45 0.01 4.48 1.55
N GLY A 46 -0.92 3.73 0.95
CA GLY A 46 -1.40 2.45 1.50
C GLY A 46 -0.32 1.40 1.69
N LYS A 47 0.88 1.59 1.12
CA LYS A 47 2.00 0.65 1.26
C LYS A 47 2.58 0.61 2.68
N ILE A 48 2.35 1.67 3.46
CA ILE A 48 2.65 1.71 4.89
C ILE A 48 1.74 0.72 5.65
N ILE A 49 0.56 0.39 5.10
CA ILE A 49 -0.34 -0.64 5.61
C ILE A 49 -0.04 -2.02 5.01
N LEU A 50 -0.20 -2.20 3.70
CA LEU A 50 0.12 -3.44 2.97
C LEU A 50 1.35 -3.19 2.10
N PRO A 51 2.56 -3.68 2.49
CA PRO A 51 2.83 -4.75 3.45
C PRO A 51 3.21 -4.33 4.88
N GLY A 52 3.32 -3.03 5.19
CA GLY A 52 4.01 -2.56 6.40
C GLY A 52 3.50 -3.09 7.75
N VAL A 53 2.19 -3.25 7.94
CA VAL A 53 1.60 -3.66 9.23
C VAL A 53 0.53 -4.74 9.11
N VAL A 54 0.62 -5.58 8.07
CA VAL A 54 -0.30 -6.72 7.86
C VAL A 54 0.43 -8.05 7.99
N SER A 55 -0.33 -9.13 8.16
CA SER A 55 0.22 -10.48 8.35
C SER A 55 1.02 -10.95 7.13
N PHE A 56 1.99 -11.82 7.37
CA PHE A 56 2.76 -12.46 6.29
C PHE A 56 1.85 -13.11 5.22
N ALA A 57 0.78 -13.80 5.63
CA ALA A 57 -0.15 -14.43 4.69
C ALA A 57 -0.87 -13.41 3.78
N THR A 58 -1.22 -12.25 4.32
CA THR A 58 -1.78 -11.13 3.53
C THR A 58 -0.75 -10.60 2.53
N ILE A 59 0.51 -10.42 2.97
CA ILE A 59 1.61 -9.96 2.11
C ILE A 59 1.86 -10.95 0.96
N ASP A 60 2.00 -12.23 1.29
CA ASP A 60 2.30 -13.30 0.35
C ASP A 60 1.21 -13.40 -0.74
N TRP A 61 -0.06 -13.36 -0.33
CA TRP A 61 -1.17 -13.39 -1.28
C TRP A 61 -1.15 -12.20 -2.25
N ASN A 62 -0.97 -10.97 -1.75
CA ASN A 62 -0.87 -9.79 -2.60
C ASN A 62 0.29 -9.91 -3.60
N HIS A 63 1.46 -10.39 -3.17
CA HIS A 63 2.62 -10.56 -4.05
C HIS A 63 2.42 -11.67 -5.08
N MET A 64 1.79 -12.78 -4.70
CA MET A 64 1.44 -13.87 -5.61
C MET A 64 0.45 -13.41 -6.69
N MET A 65 -0.58 -12.65 -6.31
CA MET A 65 -1.55 -12.09 -7.26
C MET A 65 -0.95 -11.00 -8.15
N ALA A 66 -0.06 -10.18 -7.60
CA ALA A 66 0.73 -9.25 -8.40
C ALA A 66 1.59 -9.96 -9.46
N ALA A 67 2.23 -11.08 -9.09
CA ALA A 67 3.03 -11.87 -10.03
C ALA A 67 2.15 -12.52 -11.11
N LYS A 68 1.02 -13.11 -10.72
CA LYS A 68 0.03 -13.69 -11.63
C LYS A 68 -0.51 -12.65 -12.62
N GLY A 69 -0.96 -11.48 -12.13
CA GLY A 69 -1.46 -10.41 -12.99
C GLY A 69 -0.44 -9.95 -14.03
N ARG A 70 0.84 -9.80 -13.64
CA ARG A 70 1.92 -9.48 -14.58
C ARG A 70 2.13 -10.57 -15.65
N GLN A 71 1.93 -11.84 -15.31
CA GLN A 71 2.02 -12.94 -16.26
C GLN A 71 0.82 -12.99 -17.22
N GLU A 72 -0.37 -12.64 -16.74
CA GLU A 72 -1.60 -12.61 -17.54
C GLU A 72 -1.67 -11.40 -18.49
N HIS A 73 -1.00 -10.30 -18.15
CA HIS A 73 -1.03 -9.04 -18.89
C HIS A 73 0.36 -8.61 -19.39
N ARG A 74 1.12 -9.53 -20.00
CA ARG A 74 2.48 -9.25 -20.50
C ARG A 74 2.53 -8.20 -21.62
N ASP A 75 1.41 -7.98 -22.30
CA ASP A 75 1.22 -7.02 -23.37
C ASP A 75 0.90 -5.61 -22.87
N LYS A 76 0.64 -5.43 -21.56
CA LYS A 76 0.19 -4.16 -20.99
C LYS A 76 1.05 -3.72 -19.80
N PRO A 77 1.34 -2.41 -19.68
CA PRO A 77 2.07 -1.86 -18.54
C PRO A 77 1.14 -1.72 -17.33
N ILE A 78 0.75 -2.83 -16.71
CA ILE A 78 -0.12 -2.84 -15.51
C ILE A 78 0.65 -2.74 -14.19
N ALA A 79 1.99 -2.82 -14.23
CA ALA A 79 2.86 -2.74 -13.07
C ALA A 79 4.28 -2.35 -13.51
N GLY A 80 4.99 -1.61 -12.68
CA GLY A 80 6.34 -1.12 -12.99
C GLY A 80 6.65 0.20 -12.28
N MET A 81 7.89 0.68 -12.40
CA MET A 81 8.26 2.00 -11.86
C MET A 81 7.44 3.11 -12.54
N GLY A 82 6.84 3.98 -11.73
CA GLY A 82 6.05 5.11 -12.23
C GLY A 82 4.64 4.75 -12.74
N ILE A 83 4.28 3.47 -12.84
CA ILE A 83 2.95 3.04 -13.25
C ILE A 83 2.02 3.08 -12.04
N PHE A 84 1.30 4.19 -11.89
CA PHE A 84 0.35 4.41 -10.79
C PHE A 84 -1.08 4.11 -11.21
N ASP A 85 -1.54 4.74 -12.28
CA ASP A 85 -2.88 4.52 -12.82
C ASP A 85 -3.00 3.12 -13.45
N ASN A 86 -4.17 2.51 -13.29
CA ASN A 86 -4.47 1.17 -13.79
C ASN A 86 -3.55 0.07 -13.24
N ASN A 87 -2.92 0.31 -12.09
CA ASN A 87 -2.08 -0.67 -11.41
C ASN A 87 -2.89 -1.48 -10.39
N PRO A 88 -3.28 -2.73 -10.68
CA PRO A 88 -4.08 -3.53 -9.75
C PRO A 88 -3.34 -3.84 -8.44
N ILE A 89 -2.01 -3.83 -8.42
CA ILE A 89 -1.23 -3.97 -7.18
C ILE A 89 -1.49 -2.76 -6.28
N ARG A 90 -1.47 -1.56 -6.85
CA ARG A 90 -1.76 -0.31 -6.13
C ARG A 90 -3.20 -0.30 -5.60
N TYR A 91 -4.16 -0.68 -6.44
CA TYR A 91 -5.56 -0.74 -6.02
C TYR A 91 -5.79 -1.69 -4.84
N ASP A 92 -5.19 -2.89 -4.87
CA ASP A 92 -5.30 -3.84 -3.77
C ASP A 92 -4.65 -3.32 -2.47
N ILE A 93 -3.51 -2.63 -2.59
CA ILE A 93 -2.82 -1.98 -1.46
C ILE A 93 -3.69 -0.89 -0.84
N ASP A 94 -4.27 -0.02 -1.66
CA ASP A 94 -5.08 1.09 -1.19
C ASP A 94 -6.43 0.59 -0.62
N GLU A 95 -7.03 -0.45 -1.20
CA GLU A 95 -8.20 -1.14 -0.63
C GLU A 95 -7.89 -1.71 0.75
N ALA A 96 -6.74 -2.38 0.93
CA ALA A 96 -6.32 -2.91 2.23
C ALA A 96 -6.11 -1.78 3.26
N ALA A 97 -5.53 -0.66 2.86
CA ALA A 97 -5.35 0.50 3.73
C ALA A 97 -6.70 1.13 4.16
N ASN A 98 -7.68 1.17 3.27
CA ASN A 98 -9.04 1.61 3.59
C ASN A 98 -9.73 0.64 4.57
N LEU A 99 -9.55 -0.67 4.41
CA LEU A 99 -10.09 -1.67 5.35
C LEU A 99 -9.49 -1.56 6.76
N VAL A 100 -8.22 -1.15 6.86
CA VAL A 100 -7.56 -0.86 8.15
C VAL A 100 -8.04 0.45 8.77
N GLY A 101 -8.65 1.34 7.97
CA GLY A 101 -9.14 2.64 8.41
C GLY A 101 -8.01 3.64 8.62
N LEU A 102 -7.11 3.78 7.65
CA LEU A 102 -6.07 4.81 7.68
C LEU A 102 -6.69 6.23 7.62
N ASP A 103 -6.48 7.03 8.66
CA ASP A 103 -7.10 8.35 8.79
C ASP A 103 -6.28 9.47 8.14
N VAL A 104 -4.97 9.48 8.38
CA VAL A 104 -4.07 10.55 7.92
C VAL A 104 -2.80 9.97 7.32
N LEU A 105 -2.42 10.49 6.16
CA LEU A 105 -1.16 10.19 5.51
C LEU A 105 -0.24 11.42 5.55
N ILE A 106 1.03 11.21 5.88
CA ILE A 106 2.13 12.17 5.76
C ILE A 106 3.19 11.54 4.86
N ASN A 107 3.24 11.99 3.61
CA ASN A 107 4.20 11.51 2.61
C ASN A 107 5.31 12.55 2.40
N CYS A 108 6.55 12.11 2.56
CA CYS A 108 7.73 12.91 2.28
C CYS A 108 8.33 12.56 0.92
N VAL A 109 8.74 13.56 0.16
CA VAL A 109 9.70 13.40 -0.95
C VAL A 109 11.08 13.65 -0.37
N VAL A 110 11.99 12.70 -0.57
CA VAL A 110 13.37 12.77 -0.06
C VAL A 110 14.35 12.89 -1.21
N ASN A 111 15.39 13.72 -1.03
CA ASN A 111 16.48 13.81 -2.00
C ASN A 111 17.52 12.69 -1.77
N MET A 112 18.57 12.70 -2.60
CA MET A 112 19.64 11.68 -2.53
C MET A 112 20.50 11.76 -1.25
N TRP A 113 20.37 12.83 -0.47
CA TRP A 113 21.03 13.00 0.83
C TRP A 113 20.12 12.62 2.00
N GLY A 114 18.90 12.15 1.73
CA GLY A 114 17.91 11.78 2.76
C GLY A 114 17.18 12.97 3.36
N GLU A 115 17.34 14.18 2.81
CA GLU A 115 16.64 15.38 3.28
C GLU A 115 15.23 15.42 2.70
N THR A 116 14.26 15.88 3.51
CA THR A 116 12.88 16.06 3.06
C THR A 116 12.78 17.35 2.24
N VAL A 117 12.41 17.23 0.96
CA VAL A 117 12.27 18.37 0.03
C VAL A 117 10.83 18.79 -0.21
N ALA A 118 9.86 17.91 0.07
CA ALA A 118 8.44 18.22 0.03
C ALA A 118 7.66 17.30 0.97
N ILE A 119 6.54 17.79 1.49
CA ILE A 119 5.62 17.03 2.33
C ILE A 119 4.20 17.19 1.77
N PHE A 120 3.50 16.07 1.61
CA PHE A 120 2.10 16.00 1.22
C PHE A 120 1.32 15.33 2.35
N THR A 121 0.23 15.95 2.79
CA THR A 121 -0.52 15.50 3.96
C THR A 121 -2.02 15.59 3.73
N GLY A 122 -2.76 14.58 4.19
CA GLY A 122 -4.21 14.54 4.12
C GLY A 122 -4.75 13.13 4.04
N ALA A 123 -5.92 12.98 3.41
CA ALA A 123 -6.47 11.67 3.10
C ALA A 123 -5.56 10.91 2.13
N MET A 124 -5.52 9.59 2.27
CA MET A 124 -4.53 8.73 1.59
C MET A 124 -4.47 8.96 0.08
N LYS A 125 -5.60 8.97 -0.62
CA LYS A 125 -5.63 9.07 -2.09
C LYS A 125 -5.20 10.43 -2.65
N PRO A 126 -5.69 11.59 -2.15
CA PRO A 126 -5.25 12.88 -2.67
C PRO A 126 -3.85 13.32 -2.18
N ALA A 127 -3.36 12.79 -1.05
CA ALA A 127 -2.04 13.12 -0.52
C ALA A 127 -0.91 12.19 -0.99
N HIS A 128 -1.24 11.15 -1.76
CA HIS A 128 -0.29 10.23 -2.36
C HIS A 128 -0.17 10.50 -3.86
#